data_AF-A0A2W7C2S6-F1
#
_entry.id   AF-A0A2W7C2S6-F1
#
_cell.length_a   1.000
_cell.length_b   1.000
_cell.length_c   1.000
_cell.angle_alpha   90.00
_cell.angle_beta   90.00
_cell.angle_gamma   90.00
#
_symmetry.space_group_name_H-M   'P 1'
#
loop_
_entity.id
_entity.type
_entity.pdbx_description
1 polymer ?
#
loop_
_entity_poly.entity_id
_entity_poly.type
_entity_poly.pdbx_seq_one_letter_code
_entity_poly.pdbx_strand_id
1 'polypeptide(L)' 'MKINYLPTFIKDIKSLKSTSSYSVVKSLVFTDILAVRNLKEISNLKKLKGDDNAYRKILPYSPQADREFTG' A
#
# COMPACT_ATOMS: atom_id res chain seq x y z
N MET A 1 -10.12 6.14 -11.97
CA MET A 1 -10.89 5.76 -10.77
C MET A 1 -10.92 6.94 -9.80
N LYS A 2 -12.04 7.25 -9.12
CA LYS A 2 -12.03 8.24 -8.03
C LYS A 2 -11.47 7.57 -6.77
N ILE A 3 -10.43 8.15 -6.17
CA ILE A 3 -9.76 7.58 -5.01
C ILE A 3 -10.01 8.48 -3.80
N ASN A 4 -10.51 7.88 -2.73
CA ASN A 4 -10.72 8.54 -1.45
C ASN A 4 -9.97 7.74 -0.38
N TYR A 5 -9.31 8.45 0.53
CA TYR A 5 -8.60 7.84 1.64
C TYR A 5 -9.40 7.98 2.93
N LEU A 6 -9.46 6.92 3.73
CA LEU A 6 -9.99 7.00 5.08
C LEU A 6 -9.06 7.90 5.93
N PRO A 7 -9.61 8.77 6.80
CA PRO A 7 -8.78 9.58 7.70
C PRO A 7 -7.86 8.74 8.58
N THR A 8 -8.32 7.56 9.02
CA THR A 8 -7.53 6.57 9.78
C THR A 8 -6.34 6.08 8.97
N PHE A 9 -6.54 5.72 7.71
CA PHE A 9 -5.46 5.30 6.82
C PHE A 9 -4.39 6.39 6.64
N ILE A 10 -4.79 7.66 6.51
CA ILE A 10 -3.82 8.78 6.43
C ILE A 10 -3.00 8.90 7.73
N LYS A 11 -3.63 8.67 8.88
CA LYS A 11 -2.94 8.65 10.18
C LYS A 11 -1.93 7.50 10.25
N ASP A 12 -2.31 6.31 9.80
CA ASP A 12 -1.46 5.13 9.80
C ASP A 12 -0.27 5.30 8.84
N ILE A 13 -0.48 5.84 7.65
CA ILE A 13 0.62 6.20 6.73
C ILE A 13 1.61 7.17 7.40
N LYS A 14 1.11 8.16 8.14
CA LYS A 14 1.96 9.16 8.81
C LYS A 14 2.77 8.54 9.95
N SER A 15 2.23 7.56 10.67
CA SER A 15 2.98 6.87 11.73
C SER A 15 4.08 5.97 11.16
N LEU A 16 3.92 5.48 9.94
CA LEU A 16 4.94 4.69 9.26
C LEU A 16 6.19 5.47 8.84
N LYS A 17 6.22 6.81 8.90
CA LYS A 17 7.33 7.66 8.39
C LYS A 17 8.74 7.24 8.81
N SER A 18 8.89 6.71 10.01
CA SER A 18 10.18 6.25 10.55
C SER A 18 10.50 4.79 10.20
N THR A 19 9.68 4.16 9.36
CA THR A 19 9.88 2.81 8.87
C THR A 19 10.34 2.87 7.42
N SER A 20 11.24 1.99 7.10
CA SER A 20 11.69 1.66 5.74
C SER A 20 10.56 1.31 4.76
N SER A 21 9.41 0.82 5.26
CA SER A 21 8.23 0.53 4.44
C SER A 21 7.48 1.80 4.00
N TYR A 22 7.71 2.95 4.63
CA TYR A 22 7.00 4.19 4.33
C TYR A 22 7.11 4.62 2.88
N SER A 23 8.33 4.64 2.33
CA SER A 23 8.56 5.11 0.97
C SER A 23 7.81 4.25 -0.05
N VAL A 24 7.86 2.92 0.14
CA VAL A 24 7.17 1.94 -0.71
C VAL A 24 5.66 2.13 -0.65
N VAL A 25 5.08 2.19 0.56
CA VAL A 25 3.63 2.34 0.73
C VAL A 25 3.17 3.71 0.20
N LYS A 26 3.93 4.78 0.46
CA LYS A 26 3.62 6.13 -0.01
C LYS A 26 3.60 6.21 -1.54
N SER A 27 4.63 5.69 -2.22
CA SER A 27 4.69 5.68 -3.69
C SER A 27 3.56 4.86 -4.28
N LEU A 28 3.31 3.65 -3.75
CA LEU A 28 2.23 2.80 -4.22
C LEU A 28 0.88 3.55 -4.17
N VAL A 29 0.58 4.15 -3.03
CA VAL A 29 -0.76 4.68 -2.75
C VAL A 29 -0.97 6.04 -3.42
N PHE A 30 -0.01 6.95 -3.28
CA PHE A 30 -0.14 8.32 -3.76
C PHE A 30 0.48 8.56 -5.14
N THR A 31 0.91 7.53 -5.84
CA THR A 31 1.42 7.65 -7.21
C THR A 31 0.92 6.50 -8.07
N ASP A 32 1.30 5.26 -7.75
CA ASP A 32 1.07 4.12 -8.66
C ASP A 32 -0.42 3.79 -8.81
N ILE A 33 -1.16 3.73 -7.70
CA ILE A 33 -2.61 3.45 -7.72
C ILE A 33 -3.39 4.61 -8.36
N LEU A 34 -2.92 5.84 -8.25
CA LEU A 34 -3.55 6.99 -8.91
C LEU A 34 -3.35 6.97 -10.42
N ALA A 35 -2.28 6.33 -10.91
CA ALA A 35 -1.96 6.24 -12.34
C ALA A 35 -2.77 5.15 -13.09
N VAL A 36 -3.29 4.15 -12.39
CA VAL A 36 -4.05 3.07 -13.04
C VAL A 36 -5.47 3.49 -13.42
N ARG A 37 -5.98 2.96 -14.54
CA ARG A 37 -7.34 3.25 -15.01
C ARG A 37 -8.38 2.33 -14.39
N ASN A 38 -8.01 1.08 -14.13
CA ASN A 38 -8.88 0.05 -13.59
C ASN A 38 -8.11 -0.94 -12.69
N LEU A 39 -8.86 -1.71 -11.88
CA LEU A 39 -8.28 -2.64 -10.90
C LEU A 39 -7.45 -3.77 -11.53
N LYS A 40 -7.68 -4.14 -12.80
CA LYS A 40 -6.95 -5.23 -13.46
C LYS A 40 -5.49 -4.86 -13.76
N GLU A 41 -5.18 -3.57 -13.81
CA GLU A 41 -3.81 -3.06 -13.97
C GLU A 41 -2.99 -3.15 -12.68
N ILE A 42 -3.66 -3.36 -11.53
CA ILE A 42 -2.98 -3.50 -10.25
C ILE A 42 -2.53 -4.95 -10.08
N SER A 43 -1.22 -5.18 -10.23
CA SER A 43 -0.59 -6.49 -9.97
C SER A 43 -0.78 -6.98 -8.53
N ASN A 44 -0.63 -8.28 -8.25
CA ASN A 44 -0.62 -8.81 -6.86
C ASN A 44 -1.82 -8.42 -6.00
N LEU A 45 -3.01 -8.30 -6.62
CA LEU A 45 -4.26 -7.98 -5.95
C LEU A 45 -5.00 -9.28 -5.61
N LYS A 46 -5.34 -9.49 -4.33
CA LYS A 46 -6.16 -10.63 -3.88
C LYS A 46 -7.49 -10.13 -3.34
N LYS A 47 -8.60 -10.69 -3.81
CA LYS A 47 -9.93 -10.39 -3.25
C LYS A 47 -10.03 -10.93 -1.83
N LEU A 48 -10.61 -10.15 -0.92
CA LEU A 48 -10.88 -10.60 0.45
C LEU A 48 -12.11 -11.52 0.46
N LYS A 49 -12.04 -12.62 1.20
CA LYS A 49 -13.17 -13.54 1.35
C LYS A 49 -14.24 -12.88 2.24
N GLY A 50 -15.50 -12.99 1.84
CA GLY A 50 -16.64 -12.43 2.58
C GLY A 50 -16.96 -10.97 2.27
N ASP A 51 -16.23 -10.35 1.33
CA ASP A 51 -16.51 -8.99 0.88
C ASP A 51 -16.52 -8.92 -0.65
N ASP A 52 -17.54 -8.29 -1.21
CA ASP A 52 -17.73 -8.26 -2.66
C ASP A 52 -16.78 -7.30 -3.37
N ASN A 53 -16.30 -6.26 -2.68
CA ASN A 53 -15.55 -5.16 -3.29
C ASN A 53 -14.26 -4.80 -2.55
N ALA A 54 -13.84 -5.61 -1.59
CA ALA A 54 -12.57 -5.41 -0.89
C ALA A 54 -11.43 -6.28 -1.44
N TYR A 55 -10.27 -5.65 -1.60
CA TYR A 55 -9.07 -6.27 -2.14
C TYR A 55 -7.85 -5.94 -1.29
N ARG A 56 -6.93 -6.90 -1.19
CA ARG A 56 -5.61 -6.74 -0.56
C ARG A 56 -4.54 -6.69 -1.65
N LYS A 57 -3.79 -5.59 -1.70
CA LYS A 57 -2.54 -5.51 -2.47
C LYS A 57 -1.42 -6.15 -1.66
N ILE A 58 -0.74 -7.13 -2.21
CA ILE A 58 0.47 -7.69 -1.62
C ILE A 58 1.65 -6.86 -2.12
N LEU A 59 2.36 -6.25 -1.18
CA LEU A 59 3.61 -5.55 -1.46
C LEU A 59 4.74 -6.58 -1.60
N PRO A 60 5.63 -6.41 -2.58
CA PRO A 60 6.84 -7.22 -2.65
C PRO A 60 7.68 -7.01 -1.38
N TYR A 61 8.28 -8.08 -0.87
CA TYR A 61 9.21 -8.01 0.24
C TYR A 61 10.38 -7.09 -0.12
N SER A 62 10.67 -6.10 0.73
CA SER A 62 11.84 -5.24 0.59
C SER A 62 12.84 -5.58 1.70
N PRO A 63 13.94 -6.30 1.39
CA PRO A 63 14.96 -6.68 2.39
C PRO A 63 15.66 -5.48 3.05
N GLN A 64 15.57 -4.30 2.42
CA GLN A 64 16.13 -3.06 2.96
C GLN A 64 15.39 -2.60 4.21
N ALA A 65 14.18 -3.13 4.45
CA ALA A 65 13.35 -2.75 5.57
C ALA A 65 13.75 -3.34 6.92
N ASP A 66 14.35 -4.53 6.89
CA ASP A 66 14.70 -5.31 8.08
C ASP A 66 16.16 -5.10 8.50
N ARG A 67 16.99 -4.45 7.66
CA ARG A 67 18.43 -4.25 7.91
C ARG A 67 18.75 -3.20 8.99
N GLU A 68 17.79 -2.37 9.40
CA GLU A 68 17.99 -1.34 10.43
C GLU A 68 17.72 -1.83 11.87
N PHE A 69 17.37 -3.11 12.06
CA PHE A 69 17.08 -3.70 13.39
C PHE A 69 18.15 -4.67 13.90
N THR A 70 19.30 -4.78 13.24
CA THR A 70 20.46 -5.60 13.68
C THR A 70 21.76 -4.80 13.73
N GLY A 71 21.69 -3.60 14.32
CA GLY A 71 22.85 -2.76 14.65
C GLY A 71 22.82 -2.32 16.10
#